data_AF-A0A143Z9F3-F1
#
_entry.id   AF-A0A143Z9F3-F1
#
_cell.length_a   1.000
_cell.length_b   1.000
_cell.length_c   1.000
_cell.angle_alpha   90.00
_cell.angle_beta   90.00
_cell.angle_gamma   90.00
#
_symmetry.space_group_name_H-M   'P 1'
#
loop_
_entity.id
_entity.type
_entity.pdbx_description
1 polymer ?
#
loop_
_entity_poly.entity_id
_entity_poly.type
_entity_poly.pdbx_seq_one_letter_code
_entity_poly.pdbx_strand_id
1 'polypeptide(L)' 'MTNDQAQGYVLLACKELGISREQAEQLIYAMESQFDYYAEQEAREKGFDWLYDREK' A
#
# COMPACT_ATOMS: atom_id res chain seq x y z
N MET A 1 11.26 -6.20 -3.72
CA MET A 1 10.00 -6.92 -3.42
C MET A 1 9.22 -7.00 -4.72
N THR A 2 8.67 -8.15 -5.11
CA THR A 2 7.77 -8.20 -6.28
C THR A 2 6.35 -7.76 -5.89
N ASN A 3 5.52 -7.35 -6.86
CA ASN A 3 4.14 -6.95 -6.61
C ASN A 3 3.38 -8.05 -5.84
N ASP A 4 3.49 -9.31 -6.27
CA ASP A 4 2.87 -10.47 -5.61
C ASP A 4 3.30 -10.66 -4.15
N GLN A 5 4.58 -10.41 -3.83
CA GLN A 5 5.08 -10.48 -2.45
C GLN A 5 4.47 -9.37 -1.59
N ALA A 6 4.40 -8.14 -2.11
CA ALA A 6 3.80 -7.01 -1.42
C ALA A 6 2.29 -7.25 -1.17
N GLN A 7 1.56 -7.72 -2.18
CA GLN A 7 0.14 -8.05 -2.09
C GLN A 7 -0.13 -9.09 -1.00
N GLY A 8 0.67 -10.16 -0.92
CA GLY A 8 0.53 -11.17 0.11
C GLY A 8 0.65 -10.61 1.52
N TYR A 9 1.65 -9.75 1.78
CA TYR A 9 1.82 -9.13 3.10
C TYR A 9 0.71 -8.12 3.42
N VAL A 10 0.26 -7.32 2.45
CA VAL A 10 -0.85 -6.37 2.64
C VAL A 10 -2.14 -7.09 3.01
N LEU A 11 -2.48 -8.19 2.33
CA LEU A 11 -3.68 -8.98 2.62
C LEU A 11 -3.62 -9.63 4.01
N LEU A 12 -2.45 -10.11 4.43
CA LEU A 12 -2.26 -10.63 5.79
C LEU A 12 -2.44 -9.55 6.85
N ALA A 13 -1.84 -8.38 6.66
CA ALA A 13 -2.01 -7.24 7.56
C ALA A 13 -3.47 -6.77 7.63
N CYS A 14 -4.17 -6.71 6.50
CA CYS A 14 -5.60 -6.39 6.45
C CYS A 14 -6.42 -7.35 7.30
N LYS A 15 -6.15 -8.66 7.18
CA LYS A 15 -6.82 -9.70 7.97
C LYS A 15 -6.56 -9.53 9.46
N GLU A 16 -5.32 -9.26 9.86
CA GLU A 16 -4.94 -9.06 11.28
C GLU A 16 -5.62 -7.83 11.89
N LEU A 17 -5.77 -6.76 11.10
CA LEU A 17 -6.41 -5.51 11.53
C LEU A 17 -7.95 -5.54 11.44
N GLY A 18 -8.54 -6.65 10.99
CA GLY A 18 -10.00 -6.76 10.81
C GLY A 18 -10.55 -5.89 9.68
N ILE A 19 -9.70 -5.50 8.72
CA ILE A 19 -10.11 -4.79 7.50
C ILE A 19 -11.00 -5.72 6.67
N SER A 20 -12.11 -5.19 6.16
CA SER A 20 -13.04 -5.99 5.37
C SER A 20 -12.40 -6.45 4.06
N ARG A 21 -12.93 -7.55 3.50
CA ARG A 21 -12.46 -8.05 2.20
C ARG A 21 -12.55 -6.99 1.10
N GLU A 22 -13.65 -6.24 1.07
CA GLU A 22 -13.86 -5.16 0.08
C GLU A 22 -12.82 -4.05 0.23
N GLN A 23 -12.52 -3.63 1.47
CA GLN A 23 -11.47 -2.64 1.73
C GLN A 23 -10.08 -3.17 1.35
N ALA A 24 -9.81 -4.45 1.60
CA ALA A 24 -8.56 -5.09 1.20
C ALA A 24 -8.42 -5.16 -0.34
N GLU A 25 -9.51 -5.46 -1.06
CA GLU A 25 -9.54 -5.44 -2.53
C GLU A 25 -9.28 -4.02 -3.08
N GLN A 26 -9.88 -2.99 -2.47
CA GLN A 26 -9.61 -1.59 -2.82
C GLN A 26 -8.15 -1.18 -2.56
N LEU A 27 -7.57 -1.63 -1.44
CA LEU A 27 -6.16 -1.39 -1.11
C LEU A 27 -5.22 -2.00 -2.13
N ILE A 28 -5.45 -3.24 -2.54
CA ILE A 28 -4.62 -3.92 -3.55
C ILE A 28 -4.71 -3.21 -4.88
N TYR A 29 -5.93 -2.86 -5.33
CA TYR A 29 -6.12 -2.11 -6.57
C TYR A 29 -5.39 -0.75 -6.55
N ALA A 30 -5.49 -0.02 -5.44
CA ALA A 30 -4.76 1.24 -5.26
C ALA A 30 -3.25 1.04 -5.29
N MET A 31 -2.74 0.00 -4.62
CA MET A 31 -1.32 -0.33 -4.59
C MET A 31 -0.78 -0.70 -5.98
N GLU A 32 -1.52 -1.50 -6.75
CA GLU A 32 -1.16 -1.84 -8.13
C GLU A 32 -1.07 -0.58 -9.00
N SER A 33 -2.07 0.30 -8.91
CA SER A 33 -2.06 1.57 -9.64
C SER A 33 -0.88 2.47 -9.25
N GLN A 34 -0.50 2.48 -7.97
CA GLN A 34 0.67 3.23 -7.49
C GLN A 34 1.98 2.62 -7.98
N PHE A 35 2.06 1.29 -8.07
CA PHE A 35 3.24 0.58 -8.57
C PHE A 35 3.49 0.88 -10.06
N ASP A 36 2.43 1.02 -10.85
CA ASP A 36 2.52 1.41 -12.26
C ASP A 36 2.91 2.88 -12.47
N TYR A 37 2.55 3.76 -11.51
CA TYR A 37 2.70 5.21 -11.66
C TYR A 37 3.97 5.77 -11.00
N TYR A 38 4.38 5.23 -9.86
CA TYR A 38 5.49 5.76 -9.07
C TYR A 38 6.74 4.88 -9.13
N ALA A 39 7.91 5.51 -9.13
CA ALA A 39 9.14 4.80 -8.79
C ALA A 39 9.14 4.40 -7.30
N GLU A 40 9.82 3.29 -6.96
CA GLU A 40 9.86 2.75 -5.59
C GLU A 40 10.24 3.80 -4.53
N GLN A 41 11.27 4.61 -4.81
CA GLN A 41 11.73 5.64 -3.89
C GLN A 41 10.69 6.75 -3.70
N GLU A 42 10.00 7.16 -4.77
CA GLU A 42 8.96 8.19 -4.71
C GLU A 42 7.74 7.70 -3.91
N ALA A 43 7.30 6.46 -4.15
CA ALA A 43 6.22 5.85 -3.39
C ALA A 43 6.57 5.74 -1.90
N ARG A 44 7.83 5.39 -1.59
CA ARG A 44 8.34 5.36 -0.22
C ARG A 44 8.30 6.74 0.42
N GLU A 45 8.89 7.75 -0.22
CA GLU A 45 8.93 9.12 0.32
C GLU A 45 7.52 9.66 0.58
N LYS A 46 6.63 9.62 -0.41
CA LYS A 46 5.24 10.08 -0.26
C LYS A 46 4.48 9.33 0.83
N GLY A 47 4.62 8.00 0.89
CA GLY A 47 3.96 7.19 1.91
C GLY A 47 4.43 7.51 3.33
N PHE A 48 5.73 7.73 3.51
CA PHE A 48 6.29 8.09 4.82
C PHE A 48 6.03 9.55 5.19
N ASP A 49 6.00 10.47 4.23
CA ASP A 49 5.65 11.87 4.48
C ASP A 49 4.21 12.00 4.93
N TRP A 50 3.27 11.28 4.30
CA TRP A 50 1.89 11.17 4.75
C TRP A 50 1.79 10.56 6.17
N LEU A 51 2.48 9.44 6.42
CA LEU A 51 2.42 8.75 7.73
C LEU A 51 2.94 9.62 8.87
N TYR A 52 3.96 10.43 8.62
CA TYR A 52 4.58 11.29 9.63
C TYR A 52 4.07 12.74 9.59
N ASP A 53 3.01 13.02 8.83
CA ASP A 53 2.39 14.35 8.71
C ASP A 53 3.40 15.46 8.31
N ARG A 54 4.35 15.10 7.43
CA ARG A 54 5.42 15.99 6.92
C ARG A 54 4.98 16.80 5.70
N GLU A 55 3.74 16.66 5.29
CA GLU A 55 3.11 17.43 4.20
C GLU A 55 2.60 18.81 4.67
N LYS A 56 2.83 19.18 5.95
CA LYS A 56 2.49 20.47 6.56
C LYS A 56 3.65 21.46 6.53
#